data_AF-L0AEE6-F1
#
_entry.id   AF-L0AEE6-F1
#
_cell.length_a   1.000
_cell.length_b   1.000
_cell.length_c   1.000
_cell.angle_alpha   90.00
_cell.angle_beta   90.00
_cell.angle_gamma   90.00
#
_symmetry.space_group_name_H-M   'P 1'
#
loop_
_entity.id
_entity.type
_entity.pdbx_description
1 polymer ?
#
loop_
_entity_poly.entity_id
_entity_poly.type
_entity_poly.pdbx_seq_one_letter_code
_entity_poly.pdbx_strand_id
1 'polypeptide(L)'
;MFPDTTIAVVLAQGFAEPYWLPSDYWSELSLPVYLFLAVVAGGGFLTGVTASLLDSRTDAGGLEGELSRWGFWVAVAGGAGSGLAVLSHQAILLRGLLFPIYMQNFESWMTIGTWILVSLVVVSVVALVFALFGDEASALEGASLFPRAIVAKLGLLETVDRLVDRVRPPKNGLVALYAVGSVLALATVYTGFELAVVETVPLWNMPVVVPAAFLLTGLASGVGLAVAVTALFARDVDTVIGGYAVATGLLSALGLAFVWYGWTEIATSDAPAAAVTYVALSEGSLAIGSWLVVLGLAVGLLAGLGVGGATLVDRRLPLLERAAVPALVGSFGLLVIGSLAFRIVMLYGAQEHPVVVVG
;
A
#
# COMPACT_ATOMS: atom_id res chain seq x y z
N MET A 1 -2.65 -40.81 -16.80
CA MET A 1 -3.94 -40.19 -17.14
C MET A 1 -3.86 -38.77 -16.61
N PHE A 2 -3.40 -37.83 -17.45
CA PHE A 2 -3.33 -36.42 -17.05
C PHE A 2 -4.73 -35.84 -17.14
N PRO A 3 -5.22 -35.10 -16.13
CA PRO A 3 -6.51 -34.44 -16.22
C PRO A 3 -6.49 -33.43 -17.39
N ASP A 4 -7.55 -33.46 -18.20
CA ASP A 4 -7.78 -32.57 -19.34
C ASP A 4 -7.75 -31.11 -18.86
N THR A 5 -6.62 -30.43 -19.08
CA THR A 5 -6.44 -29.01 -18.78
C THR A 5 -7.41 -28.12 -19.55
N THR A 6 -7.94 -28.60 -20.68
CA THR A 6 -8.93 -27.94 -21.52
C THR A 6 -10.26 -27.71 -20.80
N ILE A 7 -10.67 -28.63 -19.91
CA ILE A 7 -11.94 -28.51 -19.17
C ILE A 7 -11.84 -27.47 -18.06
N ALA A 8 -10.69 -27.39 -17.38
CA ALA A 8 -10.47 -26.41 -16.32
C ALA A 8 -10.43 -24.96 -16.85
N VAL A 9 -9.86 -24.75 -18.04
CA VAL A 9 -9.80 -23.42 -18.68
C VAL A 9 -11.19 -22.93 -19.11
N VAL A 10 -12.00 -23.81 -19.69
CA VAL A 10 -13.37 -23.46 -20.14
C VAL A 10 -14.30 -23.18 -18.96
N LEU A 11 -14.18 -23.92 -17.85
CA LEU A 11 -14.97 -23.68 -16.64
C LEU A 11 -14.57 -22.38 -15.94
N ALA A 12 -13.28 -22.02 -15.93
CA ALA A 12 -12.82 -20.75 -15.37
C ALA A 12 -13.30 -19.55 -16.19
N GLN A 13 -13.29 -19.63 -17.52
CA GLN A 13 -13.79 -18.57 -18.40
C GLN A 13 -15.31 -18.37 -18.23
N GLY A 14 -16.10 -19.47 -18.20
CA GLY A 14 -17.55 -19.39 -18.04
C GLY A 14 -18.04 -18.87 -16.69
N PHE A 15 -17.23 -19.00 -15.62
CA PHE A 15 -17.57 -18.53 -14.27
C PHE A 15 -16.98 -17.16 -13.92
N ALA A 16 -15.83 -16.79 -14.50
CA ALA A 16 -15.16 -15.53 -14.19
C ALA A 16 -15.58 -14.39 -15.13
N GLU A 17 -15.76 -14.62 -16.43
CA GLU A 17 -16.12 -13.53 -17.37
C GLU A 17 -17.42 -12.76 -17.03
N PRO A 18 -18.50 -13.40 -16.51
CA PRO A 18 -19.69 -12.63 -16.13
C PRO A 18 -19.56 -11.88 -14.79
N TYR A 19 -18.55 -12.21 -13.96
CA TYR A 19 -18.40 -11.69 -12.59
C TYR A 19 -17.03 -11.04 -12.30
N TRP A 20 -16.19 -10.91 -13.34
CA TRP A 20 -14.83 -10.37 -13.30
C TRP A 20 -14.45 -9.68 -14.63
N LEU A 21 -13.27 -9.06 -14.67
CA LEU A 21 -12.81 -8.25 -15.81
C LEU A 21 -12.58 -9.07 -17.09
N PRO A 22 -13.11 -8.61 -18.24
CA PRO A 22 -12.78 -9.15 -19.55
C PRO A 22 -11.28 -9.09 -19.87
N SER A 23 -10.79 -10.00 -20.71
CA SER A 23 -9.36 -10.18 -20.95
C SER A 23 -8.62 -8.99 -21.61
N ASP A 24 -9.35 -8.08 -22.25
CA ASP A 24 -8.75 -6.90 -22.91
C ASP A 24 -8.28 -5.82 -21.91
N TYR A 25 -8.80 -5.85 -20.68
CA TYR A 25 -8.53 -4.84 -19.64
C TYR A 25 -7.24 -5.06 -18.85
N TRP A 26 -6.58 -6.21 -19.00
CA TRP A 26 -5.28 -6.43 -18.35
C TRP A 26 -4.22 -5.41 -18.82
N SER A 27 -4.42 -4.81 -19.99
CA SER A 27 -3.59 -3.72 -20.52
C SER A 27 -3.76 -2.39 -19.75
N GLU A 28 -4.90 -2.18 -19.08
CA GLU A 28 -5.24 -0.94 -18.35
C GLU A 28 -4.98 -1.02 -16.83
N LEU A 29 -4.50 -2.17 -16.33
CA LEU A 29 -4.21 -2.40 -14.90
C LEU A 29 -3.15 -1.45 -14.31
N SER A 30 -2.38 -0.78 -15.16
CA SER A 30 -1.36 0.20 -14.78
C SER A 30 -1.90 1.29 -13.83
N LEU A 31 -3.08 1.86 -14.09
CA LEU A 31 -3.66 2.93 -13.29
C LEU A 31 -4.07 2.47 -11.86
N PRO A 32 -4.87 1.40 -11.67
CA PRO A 32 -5.20 0.93 -10.31
C PRO A 32 -3.96 0.51 -9.51
N VAL A 33 -2.97 -0.10 -10.18
CA VAL A 33 -1.70 -0.49 -9.55
C VAL A 33 -0.91 0.72 -9.11
N TYR A 34 -0.82 1.76 -9.94
CA TYR A 34 -0.18 3.02 -9.58
C TYR A 34 -0.80 3.64 -8.33
N LEU A 35 -2.13 3.83 -8.33
CA LEU A 35 -2.87 4.46 -7.23
C LEU A 35 -2.72 3.67 -5.94
N PHE A 36 -2.74 2.34 -6.03
CA PHE A 36 -2.55 1.44 -4.91
C PHE A 36 -1.12 1.55 -4.35
N LEU A 37 -0.10 1.35 -5.20
CA LEU A 37 1.29 1.31 -4.78
C LEU A 37 1.80 2.65 -4.24
N ALA A 38 1.26 3.78 -4.72
CA ALA A 38 1.57 5.10 -4.18
C ALA A 38 1.20 5.21 -2.69
N VAL A 39 0.00 4.76 -2.30
CA VAL A 39 -0.44 4.83 -0.89
C VAL A 39 0.22 3.75 -0.03
N VAL A 40 0.49 2.56 -0.59
CA VAL A 40 1.32 1.53 0.07
C VAL A 40 2.69 2.08 0.40
N ALA A 41 3.28 2.87 -0.50
CA ALA A 41 4.56 3.52 -0.25
C ALA A 41 4.48 4.47 0.96
N GLY A 42 3.40 5.25 1.07
CA GLY A 42 3.13 6.11 2.22
C GLY A 42 3.02 5.31 3.53
N GLY A 43 2.26 4.20 3.53
CA GLY A 43 2.14 3.33 4.70
C GLY A 43 3.46 2.72 5.15
N GLY A 44 4.25 2.21 4.19
CA GLY A 44 5.60 1.70 4.46
C GLY A 44 6.53 2.78 5.04
N PHE A 45 6.50 3.99 4.48
CA PHE A 45 7.34 5.10 4.96
C PHE A 45 6.99 5.48 6.39
N LEU A 46 5.69 5.62 6.71
CA LEU A 46 5.24 5.93 8.06
C LEU A 46 5.69 4.84 9.05
N THR A 47 5.55 3.56 8.70
CA THR A 47 6.08 2.45 9.52
C THR A 47 7.58 2.57 9.75
N GLY A 48 8.35 2.84 8.69
CA GLY A 48 9.80 3.05 8.75
C GLY A 48 10.18 4.13 9.76
N VAL A 49 9.57 5.31 9.61
CA VAL A 49 9.81 6.46 10.49
C VAL A 49 9.44 6.15 11.94
N THR A 50 8.22 5.69 12.19
CA THR A 50 7.75 5.49 13.56
C THR A 50 8.54 4.38 14.26
N ALA A 51 8.95 3.33 13.54
CA ALA A 51 9.76 2.26 14.10
C ALA A 51 11.19 2.73 14.37
N SER A 52 11.80 3.53 13.48
CA SER A 52 13.09 4.17 13.72
C SER A 52 13.09 5.08 14.95
N LEU A 53 12.01 5.84 15.16
CA LEU A 53 11.88 6.70 16.33
C LEU A 53 11.68 5.91 17.63
N LEU A 54 11.02 4.74 17.57
CA LEU A 54 10.90 3.83 18.71
C LEU A 54 12.23 3.15 19.04
N ASP A 55 12.94 2.64 18.04
CA ASP A 55 14.27 2.03 18.17
C ASP A 55 15.27 3.00 18.83
N SER A 56 15.19 4.30 18.51
CA SER A 56 16.05 5.32 19.14
C SER A 56 15.80 5.54 20.65
N ARG A 57 14.71 4.97 21.19
CA ARG A 57 14.31 5.07 22.60
C ARG A 57 14.52 3.77 23.37
N THR A 58 14.63 2.64 22.69
CA THR A 58 14.90 1.32 23.27
C THR A 58 16.38 0.96 23.07
N ASP A 59 16.94 0.05 23.88
CA ASP A 59 18.33 -0.39 23.67
C ASP A 59 18.45 -1.04 22.29
N ALA A 60 19.36 -0.53 21.45
CA ALA A 60 19.44 -0.80 20.02
C ALA A 60 19.56 -2.30 19.68
N GLY A 61 18.78 -2.78 18.71
CA GLY A 61 18.90 -4.13 18.15
C GLY A 61 17.63 -5.00 18.22
N GLY A 62 16.49 -4.43 18.61
CA GLY A 62 15.20 -5.12 18.62
C GLY A 62 14.53 -5.22 17.24
N LEU A 63 13.30 -5.74 17.23
CA LEU A 63 12.48 -5.86 16.02
C LEU A 63 12.08 -4.49 15.43
N GLU A 64 12.19 -3.40 16.21
CA GLU A 64 11.99 -2.03 15.77
C GLU A 64 12.91 -1.64 14.61
N GLY A 65 14.20 -1.96 14.71
CA GLY A 65 15.18 -1.68 13.67
C GLY A 65 14.91 -2.47 12.38
N GLU A 66 14.55 -3.76 12.51
CA GLU A 66 14.21 -4.62 11.37
C GLU A 66 12.91 -4.14 10.69
N LEU A 67 11.89 -3.82 11.48
CA LEU A 67 10.62 -3.27 10.99
C LEU A 67 10.82 -1.91 10.32
N SER A 68 11.67 -1.05 10.87
CA SER A 68 12.02 0.24 10.28
C SER A 68 12.57 0.08 8.86
N ARG A 69 13.57 -0.79 8.70
CA ARG A 69 14.20 -1.07 7.40
C ARG A 69 13.22 -1.69 6.42
N TRP A 70 12.38 -2.64 6.85
CA TRP A 70 11.34 -3.20 5.98
C TRP A 70 10.26 -2.18 5.60
N GLY A 71 9.89 -1.28 6.51
CA GLY A 71 8.99 -0.15 6.22
C GLY A 71 9.54 0.74 5.11
N PHE A 72 10.80 1.17 5.22
CA PHE A 72 11.45 1.94 4.16
C PHE A 72 11.61 1.16 2.86
N TRP A 73 11.86 -0.16 2.91
CA TRP A 73 11.86 -1.02 1.72
C TRP A 73 10.51 -1.05 1.01
N VAL A 74 9.42 -1.23 1.77
CA VAL A 74 8.04 -1.16 1.24
C VAL A 74 7.77 0.21 0.62
N ALA A 75 8.24 1.29 1.26
CA ALA A 75 8.13 2.65 0.73
C ALA A 75 8.81 2.80 -0.64
N VAL A 76 10.06 2.38 -0.76
CA VAL A 76 10.84 2.48 -2.00
C VAL A 76 10.28 1.56 -3.08
N ALA A 77 9.97 0.31 -2.75
CA ALA A 77 9.43 -0.65 -3.70
C ALA A 77 8.04 -0.25 -4.21
N GLY A 78 7.15 0.20 -3.30
CA GLY A 78 5.84 0.73 -3.65
C GLY A 78 5.94 1.96 -4.53
N GLY A 79 6.77 2.94 -4.16
CA GLY A 79 6.90 4.17 -4.94
C GLY A 79 7.56 3.95 -6.31
N ALA A 80 8.58 3.08 -6.40
CA ALA A 80 9.17 2.69 -7.67
C ALA A 80 8.19 1.94 -8.57
N GLY A 81 7.44 0.96 -8.01
CA GLY A 81 6.42 0.23 -8.73
C GLY A 81 5.27 1.14 -9.21
N SER A 82 4.87 2.10 -8.38
CA SER A 82 3.89 3.12 -8.73
C SER A 82 4.37 3.99 -9.90
N GLY A 83 5.62 4.48 -9.85
CA GLY A 83 6.22 5.24 -10.95
C GLY A 83 6.33 4.44 -12.25
N LEU A 84 6.74 3.17 -12.18
CA LEU A 84 6.79 2.28 -13.35
C LEU A 84 5.40 2.04 -13.95
N ALA A 85 4.38 1.85 -13.09
CA ALA A 85 3.01 1.66 -13.54
C ALA A 85 2.50 2.91 -14.27
N VAL A 86 2.70 4.11 -13.73
CA VAL A 86 2.34 5.37 -14.43
C VAL A 86 3.07 5.48 -15.77
N LEU A 87 4.38 5.23 -15.80
CA LEU A 87 5.17 5.33 -17.03
C LEU A 87 4.69 4.35 -18.10
N SER A 88 4.32 3.12 -17.72
CA SER A 88 3.80 2.12 -18.68
C SER A 88 2.50 2.53 -19.37
N HIS A 89 1.71 3.41 -18.74
CA HIS A 89 0.47 3.92 -19.30
C HIS A 89 0.68 5.09 -20.28
N GLN A 90 1.82 5.78 -20.21
CA GLN A 90 2.07 6.99 -20.99
C GLN A 90 2.40 6.65 -22.45
N ALA A 91 1.69 7.30 -23.39
CA ALA A 91 1.98 7.16 -24.82
C ALA A 91 3.41 7.63 -25.20
N ILE A 92 4.00 8.55 -24.43
CA ILE A 92 5.35 9.06 -24.64
C ILE A 92 6.11 9.08 -23.32
N LEU A 93 6.89 8.03 -23.05
CA LEU A 93 7.72 7.88 -21.85
C LEU A 93 8.59 9.10 -21.54
N LEU A 94 9.15 9.75 -22.57
CA LEU A 94 10.02 10.92 -22.41
C LEU A 94 9.31 12.08 -21.71
N ARG A 95 8.00 12.25 -21.90
CA ARG A 95 7.23 13.29 -21.22
C ARG A 95 7.09 13.01 -19.72
N GLY A 96 6.92 11.74 -19.35
CA GLY A 96 6.93 11.31 -17.96
C GLY A 96 8.29 11.49 -17.28
N LEU A 97 9.39 11.20 -17.98
CA LEU A 97 10.74 11.44 -17.44
C LEU A 97 11.07 12.93 -17.28
N LEU A 98 10.53 13.77 -18.17
CA LEU A 98 10.67 15.22 -18.12
C LEU A 98 9.49 15.89 -17.40
N PHE A 99 8.82 15.19 -16.48
CA PHE A 99 7.68 15.72 -15.73
C PHE A 99 7.96 17.07 -15.05
N PRO A 100 9.16 17.42 -14.54
CA PRO A 100 9.37 18.73 -13.91
C PRO A 100 9.22 19.90 -14.89
N ILE A 101 9.40 19.63 -16.19
CA ILE A 101 9.26 20.62 -17.26
C ILE A 101 7.83 20.64 -17.78
N TYR A 102 7.21 19.47 -17.97
CA TYR A 102 5.89 19.37 -18.62
C TYR A 102 4.69 19.41 -17.66
N MET A 103 4.86 19.03 -16.39
CA MET A 103 3.81 19.02 -15.37
C MET A 103 3.97 20.21 -14.43
N GLN A 104 3.54 21.38 -14.94
CA GLN A 104 3.58 22.65 -14.20
C GLN A 104 2.18 23.17 -13.84
N ASN A 105 1.12 22.47 -14.25
CA ASN A 105 -0.25 22.85 -13.90
C ASN A 105 -0.61 22.36 -12.50
N PHE A 106 -0.28 23.15 -11.48
CA PHE A 106 -0.58 22.84 -10.07
C PHE A 106 -2.07 22.94 -9.70
N GLU A 107 -2.97 23.25 -10.64
CA GLU A 107 -4.41 23.07 -10.45
C GLU A 107 -4.86 21.61 -10.70
N SER A 108 -4.02 20.81 -11.36
CA SER A 108 -4.30 19.41 -11.65
C SER A 108 -3.79 18.49 -10.55
N TRP A 109 -4.67 17.64 -10.02
CA TRP A 109 -4.31 16.57 -9.07
C TRP A 109 -3.21 15.64 -9.60
N MET A 110 -3.16 15.39 -10.91
CA MET A 110 -2.11 14.57 -11.53
C MET A 110 -0.72 15.20 -11.39
N THR A 111 -0.62 16.54 -11.57
CA THR A 111 0.64 17.26 -11.40
C THR A 111 1.06 17.26 -9.94
N ILE A 112 0.13 17.62 -9.04
CA ILE A 112 0.38 17.62 -7.58
C ILE A 112 0.82 16.22 -7.12
N GLY A 113 0.10 15.19 -7.57
CA GLY A 113 0.35 13.79 -7.24
C GLY A 113 1.71 13.29 -7.67
N THR A 114 2.13 13.63 -8.89
CA THR A 114 3.46 13.28 -9.41
C THR A 114 4.56 13.88 -8.54
N TRP A 115 4.44 15.16 -8.16
CA TRP A 115 5.41 15.80 -7.27
C TRP A 115 5.44 15.19 -5.88
N ILE A 116 4.28 14.85 -5.31
CA ILE A 116 4.18 14.15 -4.02
C ILE A 116 4.89 12.80 -4.09
N LEU A 117 4.57 11.98 -5.09
CA LEU A 117 5.11 10.63 -5.24
C LEU A 117 6.62 10.64 -5.44
N VAL A 118 7.13 11.48 -6.36
CA VAL A 118 8.58 11.56 -6.62
C VAL A 118 9.33 12.05 -5.38
N SER A 119 8.80 13.07 -4.69
CA SER A 119 9.41 13.58 -3.46
C SER A 119 9.41 12.51 -2.36
N LEU A 120 8.30 11.79 -2.19
CA LEU A 120 8.20 10.68 -1.23
C LEU A 120 9.22 9.59 -1.53
N VAL A 121 9.39 9.21 -2.80
CA VAL A 121 10.39 8.19 -3.21
C VAL A 121 11.80 8.67 -2.89
N VAL A 122 12.16 9.91 -3.24
CA VAL A 122 13.48 10.47 -2.93
C VAL A 122 13.75 10.44 -1.43
N VAL A 123 12.80 10.93 -0.62
CA VAL A 123 12.92 10.92 0.84
C VAL A 123 13.01 9.49 1.39
N SER A 124 12.22 8.56 0.86
CA SER A 124 12.23 7.15 1.25
C SER A 124 13.56 6.47 0.94
N VAL A 125 14.14 6.74 -0.24
CA VAL A 125 15.46 6.23 -0.63
C VAL A 125 16.55 6.77 0.30
N VAL A 126 16.52 8.08 0.59
CA VAL A 126 17.49 8.69 1.51
C VAL A 126 17.37 8.08 2.92
N ALA A 127 16.14 7.95 3.44
CA ALA A 127 15.89 7.32 4.73
C ALA A 127 16.34 5.86 4.76
N LEU A 128 16.06 5.09 3.71
CA LEU A 128 16.50 3.71 3.57
C LEU A 128 18.04 3.60 3.54
N VAL A 129 18.71 4.48 2.79
CA VAL A 129 20.18 4.52 2.75
C VAL A 129 20.76 4.78 4.14
N PHE A 130 20.21 5.74 4.89
CA PHE A 130 20.63 6.00 6.27
C PHE A 130 20.30 4.85 7.23
N ALA A 131 19.27 4.05 6.96
CA ALA A 131 18.93 2.88 7.78
C ALA A 131 19.80 1.65 7.48
N LEU A 132 20.43 1.58 6.29
CA LEU A 132 21.20 0.41 5.83
C LEU A 132 22.72 0.57 5.92
N PHE A 133 23.23 1.81 5.90
CA PHE A 133 24.65 2.12 5.76
C PHE A 133 25.14 3.12 6.78
N GLY A 134 26.46 3.16 6.99
CA GLY A 134 27.15 3.98 7.98
C GLY A 134 27.57 3.19 9.23
N ASP A 135 28.37 3.84 10.08
CA ASP A 135 28.94 3.25 11.30
C ASP A 135 27.84 2.70 12.23
N GLU A 136 26.71 3.39 12.35
CA GLU A 136 25.55 2.95 13.15
C GLU A 136 24.95 1.63 12.66
N ALA A 137 25.03 1.34 11.36
CA ALA A 137 24.50 0.11 10.77
C ALA A 137 25.48 -1.07 10.82
N SER A 138 26.74 -0.83 11.20
CA SER A 138 27.80 -1.85 11.17
C SER A 138 27.62 -2.96 12.21
N ALA A 139 27.01 -2.63 13.35
CA ALA A 139 26.75 -3.55 14.45
C ALA A 139 25.38 -4.24 14.36
N LEU A 140 24.56 -3.90 13.36
CA LEU A 140 23.21 -4.41 13.22
C LEU A 140 23.19 -5.77 12.51
N GLU A 141 22.22 -6.60 12.88
CA GLU A 141 21.92 -7.87 12.24
C GLU A 141 20.48 -7.86 11.70
N GLY A 142 20.19 -8.73 10.72
CA GLY A 142 18.85 -8.88 10.16
C GLY A 142 18.81 -9.14 8.66
N ALA A 143 17.70 -9.71 8.18
CA ALA A 143 17.52 -10.05 6.76
C ALA A 143 17.35 -8.79 5.89
N SER A 144 16.78 -7.73 6.46
CA SER A 144 16.61 -6.44 5.80
C SER A 144 17.93 -5.76 5.38
N LEU A 145 19.08 -6.20 5.94
CA LEU A 145 20.43 -5.73 5.60
C LEU A 145 21.04 -6.45 4.37
N PHE A 146 20.28 -7.27 3.65
CA PHE A 146 20.75 -7.90 2.39
C PHE A 146 21.40 -6.93 1.37
N PRO A 147 20.97 -5.65 1.20
CA PRO A 147 21.61 -4.71 0.28
C PRO A 147 23.00 -4.33 0.75
N ARG A 148 23.18 -4.15 2.08
CA ARG A 148 24.49 -3.94 2.70
C ARG A 148 25.40 -5.14 2.43
N ALA A 149 24.88 -6.36 2.55
CA ALA A 149 25.63 -7.58 2.21
C ALA A 149 26.01 -7.67 0.73
N ILE A 150 25.16 -7.20 -0.19
CA ILE A 150 25.49 -7.10 -1.62
C ILE A 150 26.65 -6.10 -1.83
N VAL A 151 26.56 -4.91 -1.26
CA VAL A 151 27.62 -3.88 -1.37
C VAL A 151 28.94 -4.37 -0.75
N ALA A 152 28.89 -5.13 0.34
CA ALA A 152 30.05 -5.79 0.95
C ALA A 152 30.71 -6.78 -0.01
N LYS A 153 29.91 -7.62 -0.70
CA LYS A 153 30.43 -8.56 -1.71
C LYS A 153 31.08 -7.87 -2.90
N LEU A 154 30.67 -6.64 -3.21
CA LEU A 154 31.29 -5.81 -4.24
C LEU A 154 32.57 -5.11 -3.78
N GLY A 155 32.96 -5.24 -2.50
CA GLY A 155 34.14 -4.57 -1.94
C GLY A 155 33.99 -3.06 -1.76
N LEU A 156 32.75 -2.55 -1.81
CA LEU A 156 32.46 -1.11 -1.76
C LEU A 156 31.94 -0.64 -0.39
N LEU A 157 31.73 -1.56 0.56
CA LEU A 157 31.05 -1.26 1.82
C LEU A 157 31.68 -0.11 2.60
N GLU A 158 32.99 -0.16 2.82
CA GLU A 158 33.70 0.89 3.56
C GLU A 158 33.61 2.25 2.88
N THR A 159 33.60 2.26 1.53
CA THR A 159 33.46 3.51 0.77
C THR A 159 32.05 4.07 0.91
N VAL A 160 31.03 3.22 0.84
CA VAL A 160 29.63 3.61 0.99
C VAL A 160 29.34 4.08 2.42
N ASP A 161 29.81 3.36 3.44
CA ASP A 161 29.62 3.75 4.84
C ASP A 161 30.25 5.12 5.12
N ARG A 162 31.52 5.33 4.75
CA ARG A 162 32.18 6.64 4.90
C ARG A 162 31.45 7.76 4.15
N LEU A 163 30.92 7.48 2.96
CA LEU A 163 30.16 8.47 2.19
C LEU A 163 28.86 8.82 2.90
N VAL A 164 28.13 7.81 3.37
CA VAL A 164 26.86 7.96 4.08
C VAL A 164 27.06 8.71 5.39
N ASP A 165 28.07 8.38 6.18
CA ASP A 165 28.37 9.07 7.44
C ASP A 165 28.81 10.52 7.21
N ARG A 166 29.47 10.82 6.10
CA ARG A 166 29.83 12.19 5.73
C ARG A 166 28.62 13.05 5.39
N VAL A 167 27.57 12.48 4.79
CA VAL A 167 26.35 13.21 4.40
C VAL A 167 25.19 13.04 5.38
N ARG A 168 25.34 12.18 6.40
CA ARG A 168 24.32 11.91 7.41
C ARG A 168 24.01 13.21 8.16
N PRO A 169 22.75 13.68 8.14
CA PRO A 169 22.39 14.88 8.86
C PRO A 169 22.48 14.63 10.38
N PRO A 170 22.64 15.68 11.20
CA PRO A 170 22.48 15.56 12.64
C PRO A 170 21.06 15.06 12.98
N LYS A 171 20.87 14.51 14.19
CA LYS A 171 19.57 13.92 14.62
C LYS A 171 18.36 14.80 14.31
N ASN A 172 18.44 16.10 14.57
CA ASN A 172 17.34 17.04 14.27
C ASN A 172 17.03 17.15 12.76
N GLY A 173 18.05 17.08 11.91
CA GLY A 173 17.88 17.06 10.47
C GLY A 173 17.24 15.76 9.98
N LEU A 174 17.57 14.63 10.60
CA LEU A 174 16.92 13.34 10.30
C LEU A 174 15.44 13.36 10.71
N VAL A 175 15.11 13.90 11.89
CA VAL A 175 13.71 14.08 12.32
C VAL A 175 12.95 15.01 11.37
N ALA A 176 13.57 16.08 10.88
CA ALA A 176 12.96 16.96 9.90
C ALA A 176 12.68 16.23 8.57
N LEU A 177 13.63 15.42 8.09
CA LEU A 177 13.44 14.57 6.91
C LEU A 177 12.26 13.61 7.10
N TYR A 178 12.16 12.97 8.27
CA TYR A 178 11.05 12.08 8.63
C TYR A 178 9.71 12.80 8.70
N ALA A 179 9.68 14.02 9.22
CA ALA A 179 8.46 14.84 9.25
C ALA A 179 7.99 15.20 7.84
N VAL A 180 8.90 15.65 6.97
CA VAL A 180 8.60 15.95 5.56
C VAL A 180 8.08 14.71 4.84
N GLY A 181 8.77 13.58 4.96
CA GLY A 181 8.33 12.34 4.35
C GLY A 181 6.99 11.85 4.89
N SER A 182 6.69 12.04 6.18
CA SER A 182 5.41 11.68 6.78
C SER A 182 4.26 12.52 6.23
N VAL A 183 4.50 13.83 6.01
CA VAL A 183 3.52 14.70 5.35
C VAL A 183 3.28 14.24 3.91
N LEU A 184 4.34 13.93 3.16
CA LEU A 184 4.22 13.41 1.79
C LEU A 184 3.49 12.05 1.74
N ALA A 185 3.76 11.18 2.72
CA ALA A 185 3.11 9.88 2.86
C ALA A 185 1.60 10.02 3.13
N LEU A 186 1.17 11.00 3.93
CA LEU A 186 -0.25 11.28 4.11
C LEU A 186 -0.86 11.98 2.88
N ALA A 187 -0.06 12.80 2.19
CA ALA A 187 -0.47 13.49 0.98
C ALA A 187 -0.78 12.54 -0.19
N THR A 188 -0.39 11.25 -0.12
CA THR A 188 -0.81 10.23 -1.10
C THR A 188 -2.33 10.03 -1.16
N VAL A 189 -3.09 10.63 -0.23
CA VAL A 189 -4.55 10.83 -0.34
C VAL A 189 -4.98 11.46 -1.67
N TYR A 190 -4.08 12.20 -2.35
CA TYR A 190 -4.30 12.75 -3.68
C TYR A 190 -4.79 11.70 -4.69
N THR A 191 -4.38 10.44 -4.54
CA THR A 191 -4.79 9.34 -5.43
C THR A 191 -6.31 9.14 -5.46
N GLY A 192 -7.01 9.38 -4.35
CA GLY A 192 -8.46 9.37 -4.35
C GLY A 192 -9.08 10.69 -4.83
N PHE A 193 -8.40 11.82 -4.64
CA PHE A 193 -8.85 13.11 -5.19
C PHE A 193 -8.80 13.14 -6.72
N GLU A 194 -7.86 12.43 -7.35
CA GLU A 194 -7.79 12.27 -8.81
C GLU A 194 -9.10 11.71 -9.39
N LEU A 195 -9.76 10.80 -8.67
CA LEU A 195 -11.05 10.26 -9.07
C LEU A 195 -12.19 11.17 -8.61
N ALA A 196 -12.14 11.65 -7.38
CA ALA A 196 -13.27 12.33 -6.77
C ALA A 196 -13.63 13.69 -7.38
N VAL A 197 -12.75 14.27 -8.20
CA VAL A 197 -13.04 15.48 -8.98
C VAL A 197 -13.96 15.23 -10.19
N VAL A 198 -14.15 13.98 -10.59
CA VAL A 198 -14.95 13.63 -11.77
C VAL A 198 -16.43 13.54 -11.37
N GLU A 199 -17.14 14.64 -11.55
CA GLU A 199 -18.55 14.77 -11.12
C GLU A 199 -19.52 13.84 -11.87
N THR A 200 -19.16 13.43 -13.09
CA THR A 200 -20.00 12.62 -13.98
C THR A 200 -20.08 11.15 -13.60
N VAL A 201 -19.27 10.69 -12.62
CA VAL A 201 -19.23 9.31 -12.18
C VAL A 201 -19.65 9.25 -10.70
N PRO A 202 -20.88 8.80 -10.37
CA PRO A 202 -21.37 8.80 -9.00
C PRO A 202 -20.51 8.00 -8.02
N LEU A 203 -19.91 6.90 -8.49
CA LEU A 203 -18.97 6.08 -7.71
C LEU A 203 -17.73 6.88 -7.27
N TRP A 204 -17.28 7.81 -8.10
CA TRP A 204 -16.10 8.63 -7.84
C TRP A 204 -16.44 9.92 -7.11
N ASN A 205 -17.57 10.54 -7.43
CA ASN A 205 -17.99 11.86 -6.94
C ASN A 205 -18.43 11.86 -5.46
N MET A 206 -17.54 11.40 -4.59
CA MET A 206 -17.66 11.50 -3.14
C MET A 206 -16.35 12.11 -2.60
N PRO A 207 -16.26 13.45 -2.53
CA PRO A 207 -15.01 14.18 -2.30
C PRO A 207 -14.36 13.91 -0.93
N VAL A 208 -15.08 13.29 0.00
CA VAL A 208 -14.55 12.88 1.31
C VAL A 208 -14.34 11.38 1.38
N VAL A 209 -15.32 10.59 0.91
CA VAL A 209 -15.34 9.13 1.09
C VAL A 209 -14.26 8.45 0.27
N VAL A 210 -14.14 8.80 -1.02
CA VAL A 210 -13.16 8.14 -1.92
C VAL A 210 -11.73 8.44 -1.49
N PRO A 211 -11.31 9.71 -1.26
CA PRO A 211 -9.96 9.99 -0.77
C PRO A 211 -9.65 9.32 0.57
N ALA A 212 -10.59 9.33 1.53
CA ALA A 212 -10.40 8.68 2.81
C ALA A 212 -10.27 7.15 2.68
N ALA A 213 -11.16 6.50 1.92
CA ALA A 213 -11.11 5.06 1.67
C ALA A 213 -9.79 4.67 0.99
N PHE A 214 -9.35 5.43 -0.01
CA PHE A 214 -8.06 5.22 -0.68
C PHE A 214 -6.91 5.33 0.33
N LEU A 215 -6.83 6.43 1.08
CA LEU A 215 -5.76 6.62 2.04
C LEU A 215 -5.73 5.48 3.07
N LEU A 216 -6.84 5.22 3.76
CA LEU A 216 -6.90 4.28 4.88
C LEU A 216 -6.58 2.84 4.46
N THR A 217 -7.18 2.36 3.37
CA THR A 217 -6.95 1.00 2.88
C THR A 217 -5.53 0.81 2.33
N GLY A 218 -4.96 1.85 1.71
CA GLY A 218 -3.59 1.82 1.21
C GLY A 218 -2.54 1.90 2.33
N LEU A 219 -2.77 2.77 3.33
CA LEU A 219 -1.93 2.85 4.52
C LEU A 219 -1.97 1.53 5.31
N ALA A 220 -3.16 0.94 5.51
CA ALA A 220 -3.29 -0.38 6.12
C ALA A 220 -2.46 -1.44 5.38
N SER A 221 -2.48 -1.41 4.06
CA SER A 221 -1.70 -2.34 3.22
C SER A 221 -0.19 -2.11 3.34
N GLY A 222 0.26 -0.85 3.35
CA GLY A 222 1.69 -0.52 3.51
C GLY A 222 2.23 -0.92 4.88
N VAL A 223 1.50 -0.58 5.96
CA VAL A 223 1.87 -0.96 7.33
C VAL A 223 1.82 -2.48 7.49
N GLY A 224 0.73 -3.12 7.04
CA GLY A 224 0.54 -4.56 7.12
C GLY A 224 1.60 -5.33 6.34
N LEU A 225 2.02 -4.85 5.17
CA LEU A 225 3.08 -5.47 4.38
C LEU A 225 4.43 -5.38 5.08
N ALA A 226 4.78 -4.22 5.67
CA ALA A 226 5.99 -4.08 6.46
C ALA A 226 6.01 -5.04 7.66
N VAL A 227 4.89 -5.18 8.37
CA VAL A 227 4.71 -6.16 9.45
C VAL A 227 4.87 -7.60 8.95
N ALA A 228 4.16 -7.97 7.89
CA ALA A 228 4.18 -9.32 7.33
C ALA A 228 5.59 -9.73 6.90
N VAL A 229 6.30 -8.85 6.19
CA VAL A 229 7.67 -9.13 5.73
C VAL A 229 8.62 -9.24 6.93
N THR A 230 8.50 -8.34 7.91
CA THR A 230 9.32 -8.42 9.14
C THR A 230 9.09 -9.73 9.89
N ALA A 231 7.83 -10.08 10.16
CA ALA A 231 7.47 -11.32 10.85
C ALA A 231 7.93 -12.57 10.06
N LEU A 232 7.84 -12.53 8.72
CA LEU A 232 8.28 -13.62 7.85
C LEU A 232 9.78 -13.88 7.96
N PHE A 233 10.60 -12.82 7.99
CA PHE A 233 12.05 -12.95 8.01
C PHE A 233 12.64 -13.08 9.40
N ALA A 234 12.11 -12.34 10.39
CA ALA A 234 12.53 -12.45 11.79
C ALA A 234 12.03 -13.73 12.45
N ARG A 235 10.94 -14.34 11.93
CA ARG A 235 10.28 -15.52 12.51
C ARG A 235 9.82 -15.31 13.95
N ASP A 236 9.57 -14.07 14.32
CA ASP A 236 9.18 -13.66 15.66
C ASP A 236 8.11 -12.55 15.60
N VAL A 237 7.32 -12.44 16.67
CA VAL A 237 6.27 -11.45 16.85
C VAL A 237 6.27 -11.02 18.31
N ASP A 238 6.70 -9.79 18.56
CA ASP A 238 6.71 -9.18 19.88
C ASP A 238 5.59 -8.13 20.04
N THR A 239 5.69 -7.33 21.10
CA THR A 239 4.76 -6.23 21.37
C THR A 239 4.86 -5.10 20.34
N VAL A 240 6.02 -4.88 19.73
CA VAL A 240 6.20 -3.88 18.67
C VAL A 240 5.41 -4.32 17.43
N ILE A 241 5.68 -5.52 16.93
CA ILE A 241 4.95 -6.09 15.80
C ILE A 241 3.44 -6.16 16.11
N GLY A 242 3.09 -6.53 17.35
CA GLY A 242 1.71 -6.51 17.84
C GLY A 242 1.04 -5.13 17.74
N GLY A 243 1.74 -4.08 18.15
CA GLY A 243 1.28 -2.69 18.05
C GLY A 243 0.99 -2.26 16.61
N TYR A 244 1.89 -2.55 15.68
CA TYR A 244 1.68 -2.26 14.26
C TYR A 244 0.60 -3.13 13.62
N ALA A 245 0.46 -4.38 14.07
CA ALA A 245 -0.65 -5.24 13.64
C ALA A 245 -2.00 -4.65 14.09
N VAL A 246 -2.11 -4.15 15.32
CA VAL A 246 -3.32 -3.45 15.80
C VAL A 246 -3.57 -2.18 14.99
N ALA A 247 -2.55 -1.37 14.73
CA ALA A 247 -2.68 -0.18 13.89
C ALA A 247 -3.20 -0.53 12.49
N THR A 248 -2.67 -1.59 11.87
CA THR A 248 -3.14 -2.13 10.60
C THR A 248 -4.61 -2.56 10.67
N GLY A 249 -5.00 -3.25 11.75
CA GLY A 249 -6.38 -3.66 11.99
C GLY A 249 -7.33 -2.47 12.10
N LEU A 250 -6.96 -1.43 12.85
CA LEU A 250 -7.74 -0.20 12.99
C LEU A 250 -7.89 0.56 11.66
N LEU A 251 -6.80 0.70 10.89
CA LEU A 251 -6.85 1.29 9.56
C LEU A 251 -7.75 0.49 8.62
N SER A 252 -7.72 -0.85 8.71
CA SER A 252 -8.60 -1.74 7.94
C SER A 252 -10.06 -1.59 8.33
N ALA A 253 -10.37 -1.46 9.63
CA ALA A 253 -11.72 -1.19 10.12
C ALA A 253 -12.25 0.16 9.60
N LEU A 254 -11.45 1.22 9.69
CA LEU A 254 -11.84 2.53 9.18
C LEU A 254 -12.02 2.50 7.67
N GLY A 255 -11.10 1.86 6.93
CA GLY A 255 -11.21 1.66 5.50
C GLY A 255 -12.50 0.92 5.12
N LEU A 256 -12.84 -0.15 5.84
CA LEU A 256 -14.08 -0.90 5.64
C LEU A 256 -15.32 -0.04 5.94
N ALA A 257 -15.28 0.79 6.96
CA ALA A 257 -16.37 1.70 7.29
C ALA A 257 -16.62 2.75 6.18
N PHE A 258 -15.55 3.33 5.60
CA PHE A 258 -15.68 4.25 4.48
C PHE A 258 -16.17 3.57 3.19
N VAL A 259 -15.66 2.37 2.89
CA VAL A 259 -16.15 1.57 1.75
C VAL A 259 -17.63 1.24 1.92
N TRP A 260 -18.02 0.77 3.11
CA TRP A 260 -19.41 0.47 3.45
C TRP A 260 -20.32 1.70 3.32
N TYR A 261 -19.87 2.84 3.85
CA TYR A 261 -20.60 4.10 3.74
C TYR A 261 -20.80 4.51 2.28
N GLY A 262 -19.75 4.50 1.47
CA GLY A 262 -19.85 4.79 0.03
C GLY A 262 -20.80 3.85 -0.71
N TRP A 263 -20.76 2.54 -0.42
CA TRP A 263 -21.70 1.58 -1.02
C TRP A 263 -23.13 1.85 -0.61
N THR A 264 -23.35 2.24 0.66
CA THR A 264 -24.68 2.57 1.17
C THR A 264 -25.23 3.81 0.47
N GLU A 265 -24.44 4.87 0.31
CA GLU A 265 -24.83 6.08 -0.40
C GLU A 265 -25.26 5.78 -1.85
N ILE A 266 -24.53 4.89 -2.54
CA ILE A 266 -24.91 4.43 -3.89
C ILE A 266 -26.22 3.65 -3.85
N ALA A 267 -26.38 2.72 -2.90
CA ALA A 267 -27.56 1.88 -2.78
C ALA A 267 -28.83 2.68 -2.46
N THR A 268 -28.71 3.79 -1.72
CA THR A 268 -29.83 4.64 -1.33
C THR A 268 -30.06 5.83 -2.25
N SER A 269 -29.25 6.00 -3.29
CA SER A 269 -29.38 7.11 -4.24
C SER A 269 -30.50 6.84 -5.25
N ASP A 270 -31.33 7.84 -5.49
CA ASP A 270 -32.39 7.79 -6.51
C ASP A 270 -31.86 7.96 -7.94
N ALA A 271 -30.56 8.20 -8.12
CA ALA A 271 -29.95 8.36 -9.43
C ALA A 271 -29.93 7.02 -10.19
N PRO A 272 -30.42 6.95 -11.44
CA PRO A 272 -30.36 5.71 -12.25
C PRO A 272 -28.95 5.13 -12.37
N ALA A 273 -27.96 6.02 -12.42
CA ALA A 273 -26.54 5.71 -12.41
C ALA A 273 -26.07 4.93 -11.17
N ALA A 274 -26.56 5.33 -9.99
CA ALA A 274 -26.20 4.70 -8.75
C ALA A 274 -26.84 3.30 -8.65
N ALA A 275 -28.07 3.12 -9.10
CA ALA A 275 -28.73 1.81 -9.13
C ALA A 275 -27.99 0.79 -10.02
N VAL A 276 -27.57 1.19 -11.23
CA VAL A 276 -26.77 0.33 -12.13
C VAL A 276 -25.42 -0.02 -11.51
N THR A 277 -24.74 0.99 -10.93
CA THR A 277 -23.47 0.79 -10.22
C THR A 277 -23.64 -0.20 -9.07
N TYR A 278 -24.68 -0.05 -8.26
CA TYR A 278 -24.97 -0.96 -7.14
C TYR A 278 -25.13 -2.40 -7.61
N VAL A 279 -25.92 -2.65 -8.66
CA VAL A 279 -26.10 -4.00 -9.22
C VAL A 279 -24.78 -4.58 -9.72
N ALA A 280 -23.95 -3.79 -10.41
CA ALA A 280 -22.64 -4.25 -10.87
C ALA A 280 -21.73 -4.68 -9.69
N LEU A 281 -21.80 -3.97 -8.57
CA LEU A 281 -21.01 -4.21 -7.36
C LEU A 281 -21.54 -5.36 -6.50
N SER A 282 -22.86 -5.61 -6.48
CA SER A 282 -23.48 -6.63 -5.63
C SER A 282 -23.67 -7.97 -6.33
N GLU A 283 -24.10 -7.94 -7.59
CA GLU A 283 -24.60 -9.12 -8.33
C GLU A 283 -23.99 -9.26 -9.73
N GLY A 284 -23.34 -8.21 -10.25
CA GLY A 284 -22.83 -8.16 -11.63
C GLY A 284 -21.32 -8.39 -11.77
N SER A 285 -20.74 -7.77 -12.81
CA SER A 285 -19.35 -7.99 -13.25
C SER A 285 -18.27 -7.60 -12.23
N LEU A 286 -18.63 -6.85 -11.18
CA LEU A 286 -17.70 -6.39 -10.14
C LEU A 286 -17.97 -7.02 -8.77
N ALA A 287 -18.91 -7.97 -8.68
CA ALA A 287 -19.29 -8.61 -7.42
C ALA A 287 -18.11 -9.33 -6.76
N ILE A 288 -17.33 -10.11 -7.52
CA ILE A 288 -16.16 -10.83 -6.99
C ILE A 288 -15.12 -9.85 -6.45
N GLY A 289 -14.93 -8.71 -7.13
CA GLY A 289 -14.01 -7.66 -6.67
C GLY A 289 -14.47 -7.04 -5.37
N SER A 290 -15.74 -6.66 -5.30
CA SER A 290 -16.34 -6.11 -4.09
C SER A 290 -16.23 -7.08 -2.91
N TRP A 291 -16.47 -8.38 -3.13
CA TRP A 291 -16.27 -9.39 -2.09
C TRP A 291 -14.81 -9.50 -1.65
N LEU A 292 -13.87 -9.45 -2.59
CA LEU A 292 -12.44 -9.50 -2.30
C LEU A 292 -11.98 -8.27 -1.48
N VAL A 293 -12.55 -7.09 -1.76
CA VAL A 293 -12.33 -5.87 -0.95
C VAL A 293 -12.78 -6.09 0.48
N VAL A 294 -14.04 -6.50 0.67
CA VAL A 294 -14.64 -6.71 2.01
C VAL A 294 -13.87 -7.79 2.75
N LEU A 295 -13.58 -8.91 2.10
CA LEU A 295 -12.84 -10.03 2.69
C LEU A 295 -11.43 -9.61 3.10
N GLY A 296 -10.69 -8.92 2.23
CA GLY A 296 -9.33 -8.46 2.53
C GLY A 296 -9.28 -7.51 3.73
N LEU A 297 -10.19 -6.52 3.78
CA LEU A 297 -10.26 -5.57 4.89
C LEU A 297 -10.73 -6.23 6.19
N ALA A 298 -11.74 -7.12 6.13
CA ALA A 298 -12.22 -7.85 7.30
C ALA A 298 -11.16 -8.79 7.88
N VAL A 299 -10.42 -9.51 7.02
CA VAL A 299 -9.32 -10.37 7.46
C VAL A 299 -8.17 -9.55 8.04
N GLY A 300 -7.81 -8.41 7.43
CA GLY A 300 -6.83 -7.48 7.99
C GLY A 300 -7.23 -6.95 9.36
N LEU A 301 -8.50 -6.57 9.53
CA LEU A 301 -9.08 -6.15 10.80
C LEU A 301 -8.99 -7.25 11.87
N LEU A 302 -9.47 -8.46 11.56
CA LEU A 302 -9.53 -9.56 12.51
C LEU A 302 -8.13 -10.03 12.91
N ALA A 303 -7.20 -10.15 11.96
CA ALA A 303 -5.82 -10.52 12.25
C ALA A 303 -5.10 -9.43 13.06
N GLY A 304 -5.26 -8.16 12.66
CA GLY A 304 -4.63 -7.03 13.33
C GLY A 304 -5.07 -6.89 14.78
N LEU A 305 -6.37 -6.92 15.06
CA LEU A 305 -6.88 -6.82 16.43
C LEU A 305 -6.73 -8.12 17.22
N GLY A 306 -6.91 -9.27 16.58
CA GLY A 306 -6.82 -10.57 17.23
C GLY A 306 -5.38 -10.94 17.60
N VAL A 307 -4.51 -11.07 16.60
CA VAL A 307 -3.10 -11.46 16.81
C VAL A 307 -2.32 -10.29 17.43
N GLY A 308 -2.51 -9.07 16.91
CA GLY A 308 -1.85 -7.88 17.47
C GLY A 308 -2.30 -7.54 18.88
N GLY A 309 -3.60 -7.65 19.18
CA GLY A 309 -4.11 -7.42 20.53
C GLY A 309 -3.62 -8.47 21.53
N ALA A 310 -3.58 -9.74 21.13
CA ALA A 310 -3.11 -10.82 22.01
C ALA A 310 -1.61 -10.72 22.33
N THR A 311 -0.79 -10.28 21.38
CA THR A 311 0.65 -10.03 21.57
C THR A 311 0.92 -8.85 22.49
N LEU A 312 0.12 -7.78 22.43
CA LEU A 312 0.22 -6.63 23.35
C LEU A 312 -0.12 -6.97 24.81
N VAL A 313 -1.02 -7.94 25.04
CA VAL A 313 -1.43 -8.35 26.41
C VAL A 313 -0.53 -9.50 26.94
N ASP A 314 0.55 -9.83 26.22
CA ASP A 314 1.45 -10.95 26.51
C ASP A 314 0.70 -12.26 26.80
N ARG A 315 -0.42 -12.48 26.10
CA ARG A 315 -1.15 -13.75 26.17
C ARG A 315 -0.42 -14.77 25.33
N ARG A 316 0.69 -15.29 25.87
CA ARG A 316 1.51 -16.38 25.33
C ARG A 316 0.77 -17.70 25.33
N LEU A 317 -0.28 -17.78 24.52
CA LEU A 317 -0.92 -19.03 24.21
C LEU A 317 0.03 -19.79 23.26
N PRO A 318 0.43 -21.03 23.56
CA PRO A 318 1.38 -21.78 22.72
C PRO A 318 0.92 -21.94 21.26
N LEU A 319 -0.40 -21.94 21.04
CA LEU A 319 -0.98 -21.96 19.69
C LEU A 319 -0.79 -20.63 18.97
N LEU A 320 -0.91 -19.50 19.68
CA LEU A 320 -0.73 -18.17 19.10
C LEU A 320 0.73 -17.96 18.69
N GLU A 321 1.71 -18.37 19.49
CA GLU A 321 3.13 -18.25 19.14
C GLU A 321 3.46 -18.97 17.82
N ARG A 322 2.89 -20.16 17.59
CA ARG A 322 3.09 -20.92 16.35
C ARG A 322 2.31 -20.37 15.16
N ALA A 323 1.14 -19.80 15.42
CA ALA A 323 0.22 -19.35 14.38
C ALA A 323 0.36 -17.85 14.04
N ALA A 324 0.99 -17.04 14.89
CA ALA A 324 1.02 -15.59 14.74
C ALA A 324 1.70 -15.15 13.43
N VAL A 325 2.91 -15.65 13.16
CA VAL A 325 3.63 -15.35 11.92
C VAL A 325 2.80 -15.73 10.67
N PRO A 326 2.37 -17.00 10.48
CA PRO A 326 1.61 -17.36 9.28
C PRO A 326 0.25 -16.64 9.21
N ALA A 327 -0.40 -16.37 10.35
CA ALA A 327 -1.64 -15.59 10.38
C ALA A 327 -1.40 -14.16 9.91
N LEU A 328 -0.41 -13.44 10.45
CA LEU A 328 -0.10 -12.07 10.02
C LEU A 328 0.31 -12.02 8.55
N VAL A 329 1.20 -12.92 8.11
CA VAL A 329 1.66 -12.98 6.71
C VAL A 329 0.52 -13.26 5.75
N GLY A 330 -0.30 -14.28 6.03
CA GLY A 330 -1.43 -14.65 5.18
C GLY A 330 -2.51 -13.58 5.16
N SER A 331 -2.89 -13.07 6.33
CA SER A 331 -3.96 -12.08 6.46
C SER A 331 -3.59 -10.72 5.88
N PHE A 332 -2.37 -10.22 6.11
CA PHE A 332 -1.93 -8.96 5.53
C PHE A 332 -1.59 -9.08 4.03
N GLY A 333 -1.20 -10.26 3.55
CA GLY A 333 -1.15 -10.55 2.12
C GLY A 333 -2.53 -10.45 1.47
N LEU A 334 -3.57 -11.00 2.10
CA LEU A 334 -4.94 -10.88 1.61
C LEU A 334 -5.49 -9.45 1.70
N LEU A 335 -5.11 -8.70 2.74
CA LEU A 335 -5.41 -7.26 2.85
C LEU A 335 -4.83 -6.46 1.67
N VAL A 336 -3.57 -6.70 1.32
CA VAL A 336 -2.90 -6.09 0.16
C VAL A 336 -3.67 -6.38 -1.13
N ILE A 337 -4.07 -7.63 -1.34
CA ILE A 337 -4.86 -8.04 -2.51
C ILE A 337 -6.23 -7.36 -2.52
N GLY A 338 -6.96 -7.37 -1.40
CA GLY A 338 -8.27 -6.71 -1.29
C GLY A 338 -8.21 -5.20 -1.49
N SER A 339 -7.15 -4.56 -1.00
CA SER A 339 -6.92 -3.12 -1.17
C SER A 339 -6.59 -2.74 -2.62
N LEU A 340 -5.84 -3.59 -3.35
CA LEU A 340 -5.65 -3.43 -4.80
C LEU A 340 -6.97 -3.67 -5.55
N ALA A 341 -7.71 -4.72 -5.19
CA ALA A 341 -9.02 -5.01 -5.76
C ALA A 341 -9.98 -3.83 -5.61
N PHE A 342 -9.88 -3.06 -4.51
CA PHE A 342 -10.66 -1.84 -4.33
C PHE A 342 -10.38 -0.80 -5.42
N ARG A 343 -9.12 -0.57 -5.78
CA ARG A 343 -8.77 0.39 -6.86
C ARG A 343 -9.30 -0.08 -8.20
N ILE A 344 -9.18 -1.38 -8.45
CA ILE A 344 -9.68 -2.03 -9.65
C ILE A 344 -11.20 -1.83 -9.74
N VAL A 345 -11.96 -2.22 -8.71
CA VAL A 345 -13.42 -2.06 -8.66
C VAL A 345 -13.84 -0.60 -8.83
N MET A 346 -13.15 0.32 -8.15
CA MET A 346 -13.45 1.75 -8.25
C MET A 346 -13.24 2.27 -9.67
N LEU A 347 -12.12 1.93 -10.31
CA LEU A 347 -11.82 2.41 -11.67
C LEU A 347 -12.73 1.77 -12.73
N TYR A 348 -12.91 0.46 -12.68
CA TYR A 348 -13.69 -0.26 -13.69
C TYR A 348 -15.20 -0.08 -13.52
N GLY A 349 -15.69 0.08 -12.28
CA GLY A 349 -17.09 0.43 -12.01
C GLY A 349 -17.54 1.73 -12.64
N ALA A 350 -16.59 2.59 -13.01
CA ALA A 350 -16.86 3.82 -13.73
C ALA A 350 -16.68 3.72 -15.25
N GLN A 351 -15.80 2.84 -15.75
CA GLN A 351 -15.43 2.75 -17.16
C GLN A 351 -16.33 1.84 -17.99
N GLU A 352 -16.82 0.72 -17.45
CA GLU A 352 -17.63 -0.24 -18.24
C GLU A 352 -19.03 0.29 -18.55
N HIS A 353 -19.58 1.11 -17.66
CA HIS A 353 -20.86 1.78 -17.83
C HIS A 353 -20.77 3.20 -17.25
N PRO A 354 -20.16 4.16 -17.96
CA PRO A 354 -20.17 5.54 -17.50
C PRO A 354 -21.62 5.98 -17.54
N VAL A 355 -22.32 5.91 -16.41
CA VAL A 355 -23.70 6.38 -16.35
C VAL A 355 -23.64 7.90 -16.21
N VAL A 356 -23.38 8.52 -17.34
CA VAL A 356 -23.33 9.97 -17.49
C VAL A 356 -24.72 10.50 -17.16
N VAL A 357 -24.82 11.33 -16.13
CA VAL A 357 -25.98 12.21 -15.97
C VAL A 357 -25.84 13.28 -17.04
N VAL A 358 -26.67 13.22 -18.08
CA VAL A 358 -26.82 14.35 -19.00
C VAL A 358 -27.48 15.45 -18.17
N GLY A 359 -26.70 16.49 -17.86
CA GLY A 359 -27.17 17.68 -17.14
C GLY A 359 -28.24 18.45 -17.89
#